data_AF-A0A8S3FMP7-F1
#
_entry.id   AF-A0A8S3FMP7-F1
#
_cell.length_a   1.000
_cell.length_b   1.000
_cell.length_c   1.000
_cell.angle_alpha   90.00
_cell.angle_beta   90.00
_cell.angle_gamma   90.00
#
_symmetry.space_group_name_H-M   'P 1'
#
loop_
_entity.id
_entity.type
_entity.pdbx_description
1 polymer ?
#
loop_
_entity_poly.entity_id
_entity_poly.type
_entity_poly.pdbx_seq_one_letter_code
_entity_poly.pdbx_strand_id
1 'polypeptide(L)'
;MKSQELPIIIQLDSDKTDVKQWAANTNGIQEKFSGALCQAFKIPKQTIRIDGIEIDAGIINLFVQPPYGQNVVDSLNGTAPDAAARMNAVRKCCQDLNANVESMTLGEFGLKIEDKLMDPRWNKKYAWPNSPPEQGQYWATPIDQGGKPYYCPSGWTRFGVKVAEDEKEFDSRWGNWYLAYHGTRGENASKILISGL
;
A
#
# COMPACT_ATOMS: atom_id res chain seq x y z
N MET A 1 13.03 -20.01 4.27
CA MET A 1 12.90 -18.66 3.68
C MET A 1 13.78 -17.71 4.48
N LYS A 2 14.70 -16.98 3.85
CA LYS A 2 15.45 -15.93 4.55
C LYS A 2 14.46 -14.85 4.97
N SER A 3 14.50 -14.49 6.24
CA SER A 3 13.56 -13.53 6.79
C SER A 3 13.92 -12.14 6.26
N GLN A 4 13.09 -11.61 5.37
CA GLN A 4 13.25 -10.31 4.71
C GLN A 4 12.50 -9.25 5.50
N GLU A 5 12.96 -8.00 5.45
CA GLU A 5 12.21 -6.86 6.00
C GLU A 5 10.79 -6.81 5.40
N LEU A 6 9.79 -6.52 6.23
CA LEU A 6 8.41 -6.34 5.77
C LEU A 6 8.13 -4.84 5.63
N PRO A 7 7.84 -4.35 4.40
CA PRO A 7 7.39 -2.99 4.18
C PRO A 7 5.97 -2.76 4.70
N ILE A 8 5.74 -1.57 5.25
CA ILE A 8 4.43 -1.07 5.66
C ILE A 8 4.30 0.39 5.22
N ILE A 9 3.15 0.72 4.63
CA ILE A 9 2.75 2.08 4.29
C ILE A 9 1.61 2.47 5.23
N ILE A 10 1.70 3.65 5.83
CA ILE A 10 0.63 4.23 6.65
C ILE A 10 0.20 5.55 6.02
N GLN A 11 -1.08 5.64 5.67
CA GLN A 11 -1.73 6.86 5.20
C GLN A 11 -2.36 7.58 6.39
N LEU A 12 -1.93 8.81 6.64
CA LEU A 12 -2.54 9.72 7.59
C LEU A 12 -3.63 10.54 6.88
N ASP A 13 -4.70 10.86 7.62
CA ASP A 13 -5.68 11.88 7.26
C ASP A 13 -4.99 13.24 7.39
N SER A 14 -4.57 13.80 6.26
CA SER A 14 -3.81 15.06 6.18
C SER A 14 -4.63 16.28 6.63
N ASP A 15 -5.96 16.20 6.60
CA ASP A 15 -6.84 17.29 7.05
C ASP A 15 -6.93 17.34 8.58
N LYS A 16 -6.69 16.20 9.24
CA LYS A 16 -6.79 16.07 10.70
C LYS A 16 -5.45 15.85 11.40
N THR A 17 -4.36 15.67 10.65
CA THR A 17 -3.04 15.33 11.19
C THR A 17 -1.98 16.31 10.69
N ASP A 18 -1.16 16.84 11.59
CA ASP A 18 -0.03 17.70 11.21
C ASP A 18 1.14 16.85 10.66
N VAL A 19 1.11 16.55 9.36
CA VAL A 19 2.14 15.72 8.71
C VAL A 19 3.53 16.39 8.76
N LYS A 20 3.61 17.72 8.85
CA LYS A 20 4.90 18.43 8.98
C LYS A 20 5.53 18.19 10.34
N GLN A 21 4.73 18.12 11.40
CA GLN A 21 5.20 17.71 12.73
C GLN A 21 5.81 16.31 12.69
N TRP A 22 5.17 15.39 11.96
CA TRP A 22 5.66 14.03 11.77
C TRP A 22 6.98 14.00 11.00
N ALA A 23 7.08 14.70 9.88
CA ALA A 23 8.31 14.79 9.08
C ALA A 23 9.47 15.42 9.85
N ALA A 24 9.21 16.44 10.67
CA ALA A 24 10.21 17.07 11.53
C ALA A 24 10.54 16.26 12.80
N ASN A 25 9.83 15.16 13.04
CA ASN A 25 9.87 14.37 14.26
C ASN A 25 9.73 15.22 15.55
N THR A 26 8.88 16.23 15.52
CA THR A 26 8.74 17.15 16.65
C THR A 26 8.25 16.39 17.89
N ASN A 27 8.91 16.62 19.03
CA ASN A 27 8.64 15.95 20.31
C ASN A 27 8.82 14.42 20.29
N GLY A 28 9.63 13.89 19.36
CA GLY A 28 9.90 12.46 19.23
C GLY A 28 8.66 11.64 18.86
N ILE A 29 7.79 12.21 18.01
CA ILE A 29 6.53 11.60 17.60
C ILE A 29 6.76 10.28 16.84
N GLN A 30 7.82 10.21 16.03
CA GLN A 30 8.20 9.01 15.28
C GLN A 30 8.64 7.87 16.20
N GLU A 31 9.42 8.15 17.25
CA GLU A 31 9.84 7.14 18.23
C GLU A 31 8.66 6.67 19.09
N LYS A 32 7.79 7.60 19.52
CA LYS A 32 6.57 7.27 20.26
C LYS A 32 5.67 6.36 19.42
N PHE A 33 5.47 6.70 18.16
CA PHE A 33 4.67 5.91 17.24
C PHE A 33 5.27 4.52 16.99
N SER A 34 6.55 4.45 16.62
CA SER A 34 7.23 3.17 16.38
C SER A 34 7.23 2.29 17.62
N GLY A 35 7.46 2.87 18.81
CA GLY A 35 7.42 2.16 20.08
C GLY A 35 6.04 1.59 20.41
N ALA A 36 4.99 2.34 20.12
CA ALA A 36 3.63 1.91 20.38
C ALA A 36 3.11 0.90 19.33
N LEU A 37 3.53 1.00 18.07
CA LEU A 37 3.32 -0.08 17.09
C LEU A 37 4.06 -1.36 17.52
N CYS A 38 5.28 -1.27 18.02
CA CYS A 38 6.01 -2.43 18.55
C CYS A 38 5.23 -3.08 19.70
N GLN A 39 4.68 -2.28 20.61
CA GLN A 39 3.84 -2.76 21.70
C GLN A 39 2.54 -3.41 21.19
N ALA A 40 1.86 -2.80 20.22
CA ALA A 40 0.62 -3.31 19.66
C ALA A 40 0.82 -4.66 18.94
N PHE A 41 1.93 -4.81 18.21
CA PHE A 41 2.27 -6.06 17.52
C PHE A 41 3.00 -7.08 18.40
N LYS A 42 3.31 -6.73 19.66
CA LYS A 42 4.09 -7.55 20.59
C LYS A 42 5.45 -7.96 20.03
N ILE A 43 6.14 -7.00 19.41
CA ILE A 43 7.50 -7.17 18.86
C ILE A 43 8.48 -6.28 19.64
N PRO A 44 9.80 -6.58 19.63
CA PRO A 44 10.77 -5.79 20.38
C PRO A 44 10.79 -4.33 19.95
N LYS A 45 11.13 -3.43 20.88
CA LYS A 45 11.45 -2.03 20.54
C LYS A 45 12.58 -2.01 19.50
N GLN A 46 12.57 -0.99 18.63
CA GLN A 46 13.53 -0.83 17.51
C GLN A 46 13.36 -1.83 16.35
N THR A 47 12.32 -2.67 16.38
CA THR A 47 12.00 -3.56 15.24
C THR A 47 11.32 -2.81 14.10
N ILE A 48 10.69 -1.67 14.39
CA ILE A 48 10.10 -0.80 13.37
C ILE A 48 11.05 0.37 13.11
N ARG A 49 11.35 0.58 11.83
CA ARG A 49 12.14 1.69 11.32
C ARG A 49 11.27 2.53 10.38
N ILE A 50 11.15 3.83 10.65
CA ILE A 50 10.59 4.77 9.67
C ILE A 50 11.68 5.10 8.65
N ASP A 51 11.35 4.97 7.37
CA ASP A 51 12.27 5.20 6.25
C ASP A 51 12.07 6.58 5.62
N GLY A 52 10.82 7.04 5.54
CA GLY A 52 10.50 8.34 4.97
C GLY A 52 9.06 8.76 5.20
N ILE A 53 8.81 10.05 5.06
CA ILE A 53 7.48 10.66 5.17
C ILE A 53 7.25 11.56 3.96
N GLU A 54 6.17 11.30 3.23
CA GLU A 54 5.74 12.10 2.07
C GLU A 54 4.70 13.12 2.56
N ILE A 55 5.17 14.35 2.81
CA ILE A 55 4.41 15.39 3.51
C ILE A 55 3.09 15.71 2.78
N ASP A 56 3.15 15.92 1.47
CA ASP A 56 2.00 16.33 0.67
C ASP A 56 0.95 15.23 0.51
N ALA A 57 1.37 13.97 0.67
CA ALA A 57 0.50 12.80 0.55
C ALA A 57 0.07 12.24 1.92
N GLY A 58 0.63 12.71 3.03
CA GLY A 58 0.33 12.14 4.35
C GLY A 58 0.83 10.69 4.53
N ILE A 59 1.83 10.26 3.75
CA ILE A 59 2.29 8.86 3.76
C ILE A 59 3.52 8.69 4.64
N ILE A 60 3.51 7.68 5.51
CA ILE A 60 4.67 7.20 6.27
C ILE A 60 5.11 5.85 5.70
N ASN A 61 6.35 5.78 5.25
CA ASN A 61 7.01 4.55 4.81
C ASN A 61 7.82 3.96 5.98
N LEU A 62 7.55 2.71 6.37
CA LEU A 62 8.25 2.05 7.46
C LEU A 62 8.52 0.57 7.18
N PHE A 63 9.53 0.03 7.84
CA PHE A 63 9.96 -1.37 7.72
C PHE A 63 9.92 -2.07 9.07
N VAL A 64 9.40 -3.30 9.07
CA VAL A 64 9.52 -4.23 10.19
C VAL A 64 10.73 -5.12 9.94
N GLN A 65 11.68 -5.08 10.87
CA GLN A 65 12.88 -5.87 10.81
C GLN A 65 12.57 -7.38 10.98
N PRO A 66 13.34 -8.26 10.33
CA PRO A 66 13.28 -9.69 10.56
C PRO A 66 13.49 -10.06 12.05
N PRO A 67 12.89 -11.15 12.56
CA PRO A 67 11.96 -12.07 11.89
C PRO A 67 10.48 -11.72 12.02
N TYR A 68 10.15 -10.48 12.35
CA TYR A 68 8.85 -10.13 12.93
C TYR A 68 7.75 -9.79 11.94
N GLY A 69 8.04 -9.78 10.63
CA GLY A 69 7.06 -9.44 9.59
C GLY A 69 5.79 -10.30 9.69
N GLN A 70 5.92 -11.62 9.85
CA GLN A 70 4.76 -12.52 9.93
C GLN A 70 3.87 -12.22 11.15
N ASN A 71 4.46 -11.89 12.30
CA ASN A 71 3.70 -11.52 13.49
C ASN A 71 2.83 -10.28 13.25
N VAL A 72 3.35 -9.30 12.49
CA VAL A 72 2.60 -8.10 12.13
C VAL A 72 1.46 -8.45 11.17
N VAL A 73 1.72 -9.30 10.17
CA VAL A 73 0.70 -9.80 9.23
C VAL A 73 -0.43 -10.51 9.96
N ASP A 74 -0.13 -11.44 10.87
CA ASP A 74 -1.14 -12.18 11.63
C ASP A 74 -1.98 -11.28 12.55
N SER A 75 -1.35 -10.23 13.08
CA SER A 75 -2.03 -9.22 13.91
C SER A 75 -3.05 -8.41 13.13
N LEU A 76 -2.81 -8.19 11.84
CA LEU A 76 -3.64 -7.34 10.97
C LEU A 76 -4.68 -8.13 10.18
N ASN A 77 -4.37 -9.37 9.80
CA ASN A 77 -5.29 -10.25 9.07
C ASN A 77 -6.32 -10.94 9.99
N GLY A 78 -6.31 -10.68 11.31
CA GLY A 78 -7.30 -11.24 12.23
C GLY A 78 -7.06 -12.70 12.62
N THR A 79 -5.97 -13.32 12.16
CA THR A 79 -5.69 -14.76 12.34
C THR A 79 -5.14 -15.08 13.73
N ALA A 80 -4.56 -14.09 14.42
CA ALA A 80 -4.14 -14.26 15.81
C ALA A 80 -5.35 -14.21 16.77
N PRO A 81 -5.39 -15.05 17.84
CA PRO A 81 -6.48 -15.06 18.82
C PRO A 81 -6.77 -13.70 19.48
N ASP A 82 -5.78 -12.79 19.48
CA ASP A 82 -5.84 -11.47 20.07
C ASP A 82 -5.76 -10.32 19.03
N ALA A 83 -5.92 -10.61 17.74
CA ALA A 83 -5.79 -9.64 16.65
C ALA A 83 -6.70 -8.41 16.82
N ALA A 84 -7.95 -8.60 17.25
CA ALA A 84 -8.87 -7.48 17.51
C ALA A 84 -8.35 -6.53 18.61
N ALA A 85 -7.75 -7.07 19.67
CA ALA A 85 -7.14 -6.27 20.73
C ALA A 85 -5.90 -5.51 20.23
N ARG A 86 -5.09 -6.14 19.37
CA ARG A 86 -3.93 -5.49 18.73
C ARG A 86 -4.35 -4.36 17.80
N MET A 87 -5.38 -4.56 17.00
CA MET A 87 -5.96 -3.51 16.13
C MET A 87 -6.48 -2.32 16.94
N ASN A 88 -7.14 -2.57 18.06
CA ASN A 88 -7.59 -1.51 18.96
C ASN A 88 -6.40 -0.77 19.59
N ALA A 89 -5.31 -1.46 19.91
CA ALA A 89 -4.09 -0.83 20.39
C ALA A 89 -3.43 0.07 19.33
N VAL A 90 -3.40 -0.34 18.06
CA VAL A 90 -2.93 0.50 16.94
C VAL A 90 -3.81 1.75 16.82
N ARG A 91 -5.14 1.60 16.79
CA ARG A 91 -6.06 2.75 16.70
C ARG A 91 -5.91 3.72 17.87
N LYS A 92 -5.84 3.19 19.09
CA LYS A 92 -5.65 3.99 20.31
C LYS A 92 -4.34 4.75 20.27
N CYS A 93 -3.26 4.10 19.82
CA CYS A 93 -1.97 4.75 19.68
C CYS A 93 -2.02 5.93 18.70
N CYS A 94 -2.72 5.77 17.57
CA CYS A 94 -2.87 6.84 16.58
C CYS A 94 -3.65 8.03 17.18
N GLN A 95 -4.74 7.74 17.90
CA GLN A 95 -5.52 8.76 18.63
C GLN A 95 -4.70 9.50 19.68
N ASP A 96 -3.91 8.78 20.50
CA ASP A 96 -3.08 9.36 21.56
C ASP A 96 -1.97 10.29 20.99
N LEU A 97 -1.62 10.12 19.71
CA LEU A 97 -0.67 10.97 18.99
C LEU A 97 -1.33 12.06 18.13
N ASN A 98 -2.65 12.25 18.26
CA ASN A 98 -3.44 13.16 17.45
C ASN A 98 -3.23 12.95 15.93
N ALA A 99 -3.10 11.68 15.54
CA ALA A 99 -2.94 11.25 14.16
C ALA A 99 -4.07 10.32 13.78
N ASN A 100 -4.84 10.69 12.77
CA ASN A 100 -5.88 9.83 12.24
C ASN A 100 -5.28 9.00 11.10
N VAL A 101 -5.13 7.70 11.32
CA VAL A 101 -4.69 6.77 10.28
C VAL A 101 -5.90 6.42 9.42
N GLU A 102 -5.85 6.76 8.13
CA GLU A 102 -6.87 6.37 7.15
C GLU A 102 -6.70 4.92 6.74
N SER A 103 -5.46 4.51 6.46
CA SER A 103 -5.15 3.16 6.05
C SER A 103 -3.74 2.73 6.43
N MET A 104 -3.57 1.42 6.56
CA MET A 104 -2.28 0.78 6.75
C MET A 104 -2.18 -0.41 5.79
N THR A 105 -1.17 -0.38 4.94
CA THR A 105 -0.94 -1.39 3.89
C THR A 105 0.33 -2.15 4.18
N LEU A 106 0.25 -3.48 4.14
CA LEU A 106 1.37 -4.41 4.31
C LEU A 106 1.73 -5.06 2.98
N GLY A 107 3.01 -5.31 2.75
CA GLY A 107 3.42 -6.38 1.82
C GLY A 107 4.68 -6.11 1.01
N GLU A 108 5.03 -7.09 0.16
CA GLU A 108 5.92 -6.88 -0.99
C GLU A 108 5.16 -5.99 -1.99
N PHE A 109 5.55 -4.73 -2.13
CA PHE A 109 5.00 -3.81 -3.15
C PHE A 109 5.44 -4.15 -4.59
N GLY A 110 6.09 -5.30 -4.77
CA GLY A 110 6.38 -5.92 -6.07
C GLY A 110 5.41 -7.08 -6.32
N LEU A 111 4.69 -7.03 -7.44
CA LEU A 111 3.88 -8.15 -7.90
C LEU A 111 4.78 -9.37 -8.19
N LYS A 112 4.50 -10.53 -7.59
CA LYS A 112 4.93 -11.84 -8.10
C LYS A 112 3.71 -12.63 -8.56
N ILE A 113 3.24 -12.31 -9.77
CA ILE A 113 2.35 -13.18 -10.53
C ILE A 113 3.24 -14.11 -11.37
N GLU A 114 2.84 -15.36 -11.60
CA GLU A 114 3.57 -16.27 -12.51
C GLU A 114 3.87 -15.55 -13.83
N ASP A 115 5.13 -15.51 -14.27
CA ASP A 115 5.58 -14.74 -15.44
C ASP A 115 4.73 -14.99 -16.70
N LYS A 116 4.20 -16.21 -16.85
CA LYS A 116 3.33 -16.61 -17.98
C LYS A 116 2.00 -15.86 -18.04
N LEU A 117 1.53 -15.33 -16.91
CA LEU A 117 0.29 -14.55 -16.80
C LEU A 117 0.57 -13.06 -16.85
N MET A 118 1.83 -12.62 -16.80
CA MET A 118 2.19 -11.21 -16.88
C MET A 118 2.46 -10.81 -18.33
N ASP A 119 2.04 -9.61 -18.69
CA ASP A 119 2.45 -9.00 -19.94
C ASP A 119 3.07 -7.61 -19.67
N PRO A 120 4.39 -7.54 -19.48
CA PRO A 120 5.09 -6.31 -19.13
C PRO A 120 4.90 -5.18 -20.16
N ARG A 121 4.50 -5.49 -21.39
CA ARG A 121 4.21 -4.49 -22.44
C ARG A 121 3.07 -3.55 -22.03
N TRP A 122 2.17 -4.03 -21.18
CA TRP A 122 1.02 -3.28 -20.67
C TRP A 122 1.26 -2.67 -19.30
N ASN A 123 2.44 -2.86 -18.70
CA ASN A 123 2.77 -2.18 -17.45
C ASN A 123 2.86 -0.67 -17.69
N LYS A 124 2.25 0.10 -16.79
CA LYS A 124 2.26 1.57 -16.83
C LYS A 124 2.67 2.09 -15.47
N LYS A 125 3.64 3.00 -15.43
CA LYS A 125 4.02 3.71 -14.23
C LYS A 125 3.19 4.99 -14.15
N TYR A 126 2.58 5.25 -13.00
CA TYR A 126 1.94 6.54 -12.75
C TYR A 126 3.04 7.54 -12.41
N ALA A 127 3.37 8.38 -13.38
CA ALA A 127 4.44 9.36 -13.27
C ALA A 127 3.87 10.72 -12.85
N TRP A 128 4.71 11.53 -12.20
CA TRP A 128 4.32 12.87 -11.78
C TRP A 128 3.98 13.75 -12.98
N PRO A 129 3.14 14.81 -12.80
CA PRO A 129 2.83 15.77 -13.86
C PRO A 129 4.06 16.39 -14.53
N ASN A 130 5.21 16.37 -13.85
CA ASN A 130 6.49 16.92 -14.33
C ASN A 130 7.59 15.86 -14.55
N SER A 131 7.26 14.56 -14.53
CA SER A 131 8.24 13.52 -14.87
C SER A 131 8.64 13.59 -16.34
N PRO A 132 9.93 13.37 -16.69
CA PRO A 132 10.37 13.33 -18.08
C PRO A 132 9.51 12.35 -18.91
N PRO A 133 9.12 12.67 -20.15
CA PRO A 133 8.24 11.82 -20.99
C PRO A 133 8.75 10.38 -21.14
N GLU A 134 10.07 10.25 -21.12
CA GLU A 134 10.86 9.02 -21.21
C GLU A 134 10.78 8.12 -19.97
N GLN A 135 10.18 8.57 -18.86
CA GLN A 135 9.79 7.72 -17.72
C GLN A 135 8.35 7.17 -17.82
N GLY A 136 7.66 7.45 -18.94
CA GLY A 136 6.30 6.97 -19.19
C GLY A 136 5.27 7.70 -18.35
N GLN A 137 4.84 8.88 -18.79
CA GLN A 137 3.68 9.56 -18.19
C GLN A 137 2.39 8.83 -18.58
N TYR A 138 1.83 8.07 -17.64
CA TYR A 138 0.47 7.55 -17.76
C TYR A 138 -0.39 8.26 -16.70
N TRP A 139 -1.38 9.04 -17.15
CA TRP A 139 -2.35 9.76 -16.33
C TRP A 139 -1.73 10.79 -15.37
N ALA A 140 -1.33 11.93 -15.92
CA ALA A 140 -0.83 13.08 -15.17
C ALA A 140 -1.95 13.90 -14.49
N THR A 141 -3.21 13.64 -14.84
CA THR A 141 -4.40 14.33 -14.32
C THR A 141 -5.36 13.32 -13.69
N PRO A 142 -6.17 13.75 -12.72
CA PRO A 142 -7.18 12.89 -12.09
C PRO A 142 -8.14 12.29 -13.15
N ILE A 143 -8.54 11.05 -12.93
CA ILE A 143 -9.56 10.39 -13.76
C ILE A 143 -10.93 10.85 -13.31
N ASP A 144 -11.83 11.20 -14.23
CA ASP A 144 -13.24 11.36 -13.87
C ASP A 144 -13.88 9.98 -13.66
N GLN A 145 -14.25 9.68 -12.41
CA GLN A 145 -14.90 8.44 -12.02
C GLN A 145 -16.35 8.72 -11.58
N GLY A 146 -17.22 9.03 -12.54
CA GLY A 146 -18.64 9.27 -12.30
C GLY A 146 -18.91 10.62 -11.61
N GLY A 147 -18.21 11.67 -12.01
CA GLY A 147 -18.34 13.03 -11.50
C GLY A 147 -17.43 13.34 -10.30
N LYS A 148 -16.50 12.46 -9.97
CA LYS A 148 -15.53 12.64 -8.87
C LYS A 148 -14.10 12.42 -9.38
N PRO A 149 -13.14 13.24 -8.95
CA PRO A 149 -11.74 13.05 -9.32
C PRO A 149 -11.15 11.83 -8.59
N TYR A 150 -10.59 10.91 -9.35
CA TYR A 150 -9.85 9.76 -8.87
C TYR A 150 -8.35 9.99 -9.11
N TYR A 151 -7.59 10.08 -8.01
CA TYR A 151 -6.14 10.36 -8.04
C TYR A 151 -5.36 9.04 -8.03
N CYS A 152 -4.54 8.81 -9.05
CA CYS A 152 -3.62 7.68 -9.08
C CYS A 152 -2.40 8.00 -8.20
N PRO A 153 -1.98 7.12 -7.27
CA PRO A 153 -0.84 7.38 -6.42
C PRO A 153 0.46 7.39 -7.24
N SER A 154 1.19 8.50 -7.18
CA SER A 154 2.45 8.70 -7.90
C SER A 154 3.47 7.62 -7.53
N GLY A 155 4.24 7.15 -8.52
CA GLY A 155 5.26 6.12 -8.34
C GLY A 155 4.73 4.69 -8.35
N TRP A 156 3.40 4.49 -8.33
CA TRP A 156 2.81 3.16 -8.43
C TRP A 156 2.88 2.63 -9.86
N THR A 157 2.93 1.31 -9.98
CA THR A 157 2.91 0.62 -11.27
C THR A 157 1.61 -0.15 -11.42
N ARG A 158 0.87 0.14 -12.49
CA ARG A 158 -0.17 -0.76 -12.99
C ARG A 158 0.52 -1.90 -13.73
N PHE A 159 0.12 -3.12 -13.40
CA PHE A 159 0.61 -4.32 -14.05
C PHE A 159 -0.39 -4.85 -15.07
N GLY A 160 0.12 -5.29 -16.22
CA GLY A 160 -0.67 -5.98 -17.24
C GLY A 160 -0.75 -7.47 -16.94
N VAL A 161 -1.97 -8.01 -16.88
CA VAL A 161 -2.20 -9.44 -16.73
C VAL A 161 -2.84 -9.99 -18.00
N LYS A 162 -2.30 -11.08 -18.52
CA LYS A 162 -2.81 -11.80 -19.68
C LYS A 162 -3.98 -12.67 -19.26
N VAL A 163 -5.19 -12.24 -19.60
CA VAL A 163 -6.45 -12.92 -19.24
C VAL A 163 -7.18 -13.51 -20.45
N ALA A 164 -6.61 -13.34 -21.65
CA ALA A 164 -7.07 -13.87 -22.92
C ALA A 164 -5.86 -14.14 -23.84
N GLU A 165 -6.03 -14.99 -24.85
CA GLU A 165 -5.03 -15.23 -25.88
C GLU A 165 -4.81 -13.99 -26.76
N ASP A 166 -5.90 -13.28 -27.09
CA ASP A 166 -5.91 -12.06 -27.88
C ASP A 166 -7.03 -11.08 -27.49
N GLU A 167 -7.05 -9.91 -28.14
CA GLU A 167 -8.03 -8.82 -27.93
C GLU A 167 -9.46 -9.23 -28.30
N LYS A 168 -9.65 -10.09 -29.32
CA LYS A 168 -10.98 -10.55 -29.73
C LYS A 168 -11.59 -11.46 -28.66
N GLU A 169 -10.80 -12.38 -28.12
CA GLU A 169 -11.26 -13.24 -27.03
C GLU A 169 -11.60 -12.40 -25.79
N PHE A 170 -10.77 -11.41 -25.46
CA PHE A 170 -11.03 -10.49 -24.35
C PHE A 170 -12.38 -9.76 -24.51
N ASP A 171 -12.57 -9.08 -25.65
CA ASP A 171 -13.78 -8.30 -25.91
C ASP A 171 -15.04 -9.17 -25.94
N SER A 172 -14.93 -10.42 -26.41
CA SER A 172 -16.07 -11.35 -26.40
C SER A 172 -16.56 -11.72 -25.00
N ARG A 173 -15.64 -11.72 -24.01
CA ARG A 173 -15.93 -12.13 -22.62
C ARG A 173 -16.28 -10.93 -21.73
N TRP A 174 -15.61 -9.79 -21.93
CA TRP A 174 -15.68 -8.65 -21.02
C TRP A 174 -16.04 -7.32 -21.71
N GLY A 175 -16.26 -7.32 -23.03
CA GLY A 175 -16.47 -6.10 -23.81
C GLY A 175 -15.29 -5.14 -23.69
N ASN A 176 -15.55 -3.83 -23.80
CA ASN A 176 -14.52 -2.78 -23.68
C ASN A 176 -14.01 -2.54 -22.24
N TRP A 177 -14.14 -3.51 -21.32
CA TRP A 177 -13.83 -3.33 -19.90
C TRP A 177 -12.37 -3.70 -19.56
N TYR A 178 -11.43 -2.88 -20.03
CA TYR A 178 -9.97 -3.11 -19.87
C TYR A 178 -9.39 -2.66 -18.52
N LEU A 179 -10.23 -2.23 -17.56
CA LEU A 179 -9.80 -1.71 -16.26
C LEU A 179 -10.67 -2.29 -15.14
N ALA A 180 -10.22 -3.38 -14.54
CA ALA A 180 -10.98 -4.08 -13.50
C ALA A 180 -10.79 -3.46 -12.10
N TYR A 181 -9.54 -3.16 -11.69
CA TYR A 181 -9.23 -2.68 -10.33
C TYR A 181 -7.98 -1.80 -10.28
N HIS A 182 -7.90 -0.95 -9.25
CA HIS A 182 -6.75 -0.10 -8.97
C HIS A 182 -6.24 -0.41 -7.56
N GLY A 183 -5.06 -1.04 -7.47
CA GLY A 183 -4.44 -1.45 -6.21
C GLY A 183 -5.00 -2.76 -5.64
N THR A 184 -4.19 -3.82 -5.66
CA THR A 184 -4.44 -5.08 -4.94
C THR A 184 -3.10 -5.67 -4.47
N ARG A 185 -3.11 -6.53 -3.45
CA ARG A 185 -1.91 -7.30 -3.07
C ARG A 185 -1.59 -8.30 -4.18
N GLY A 186 -0.32 -8.46 -4.55
CA GLY A 186 0.09 -9.31 -5.67
C GLY A 186 -0.42 -10.76 -5.58
N GLU A 187 -0.46 -11.31 -4.37
CA GLU A 187 -1.01 -12.66 -4.07
C GLU A 187 -2.52 -12.81 -4.31
N ASN A 188 -3.25 -11.70 -4.42
CA ASN A 188 -4.69 -11.68 -4.69
C ASN A 188 -5.01 -11.27 -6.12
N ALA A 189 -4.05 -10.73 -6.88
CA ALA A 189 -4.27 -10.31 -8.25
C ALA A 189 -4.78 -11.45 -9.15
N SER A 190 -4.28 -12.67 -8.96
CA SER A 190 -4.79 -13.85 -9.67
C SER A 190 -6.17 -14.30 -9.16
N LYS A 191 -6.48 -14.10 -7.88
CA LYS A 191 -7.80 -14.42 -7.30
C LYS A 191 -8.89 -13.47 -7.79
N ILE A 192 -8.58 -12.19 -8.00
CA ILE A 192 -9.47 -11.23 -8.67
C ILE A 192 -9.93 -11.79 -10.02
N LEU A 193 -9.00 -12.36 -10.78
CA LEU A 193 -9.28 -12.83 -12.14
C LEU A 193 -10.06 -14.14 -12.18
N ILE A 194 -9.89 -15.00 -11.17
CA ILE A 194 -10.53 -16.31 -11.11
C ILE A 194 -11.89 -16.24 -10.39
N SER A 195 -12.05 -15.31 -9.44
CA SER A 195 -13.19 -15.28 -8.52
C SER A 195 -13.82 -13.89 -8.29
N GLY A 196 -13.26 -12.82 -8.85
CA GLY A 196 -13.76 -11.45 -8.70
C GLY A 196 -13.45 -10.76 -7.36
N LEU A 197 -12.39 -11.21 -6.67
CA LEU A 197 -12.01 -10.85 -5.29
C LEU A 197 -10.69 -10.11 -5.15
#